data_AF-A0A8S3RCD8-F1
#
_entry.id   AF-A0A8S3RCD8-F1
#
_cell.length_a   1.000
_cell.length_b   1.000
_cell.length_c   1.000
_cell.angle_alpha   90.00
_cell.angle_beta   90.00
_cell.angle_gamma   90.00
#
_symmetry.space_group_name_H-M   'P 1'
#
loop_
_entity.id
_entity.type
_entity.pdbx_description
1 polymer ?
#
loop_
_entity_poly.entity_id
_entity_poly.type
_entity_poly.pdbx_seq_one_letter_code
_entity_poly.pdbx_strand_id
1 'polypeptide(L)'
;MGDFNSRVSNYSDFVANDENNINLTHILPDNYKSDFQLTRKSQDKIINPQGRDLLDLCVSAQLRILNGRFIGDLLGNMTFFSMKGCSVVDYAITSESLLSSVNYFIVKTPSYFSDHNQIVTHLKCDGKLPNINNINKKIDFEFKWTNTSKLLLENELNEKYIYMKN
;
A
#
# COMPACT_ATOMS: atom_id res chain seq x y z
N MET A 1 -3.55 0.20 -0.52
CA MET A 1 -3.91 0.90 0.74
C MET A 1 -4.86 -0.01 1.50
N GLY A 2 -4.79 -0.08 2.83
CA GLY A 2 -5.73 -0.89 3.61
C GLY A 2 -5.38 -0.97 5.09
N ASP A 3 -6.30 -1.55 5.85
CA ASP A 3 -6.08 -1.99 7.23
C ASP A 3 -5.38 -3.35 7.22
N PHE A 4 -4.18 -3.41 7.77
CA PHE A 4 -3.38 -4.64 7.86
C PHE A 4 -3.41 -5.24 9.27
N ASN A 5 -3.92 -4.52 10.26
CA ASN A 5 -3.74 -4.84 11.69
C ASN A 5 -2.26 -5.09 12.07
N SER A 6 -1.35 -4.52 11.29
CA SER A 6 0.10 -4.65 11.41
C SER A 6 0.68 -3.42 12.09
N ARG A 7 1.59 -3.59 13.04
CA ARG A 7 2.35 -2.51 13.67
C ARG A 7 3.79 -2.71 13.30
N VAL A 8 4.37 -1.78 12.53
CA VAL A 8 5.74 -1.92 11.99
C VAL A 8 6.76 -1.01 12.68
N SER A 9 6.36 -0.28 13.73
CA SER A 9 7.20 0.72 14.41
C SER A 9 7.89 1.66 13.41
N ASN A 10 9.20 1.85 13.52
CA ASN A 10 10.08 2.56 12.59
C ASN A 10 11.00 1.61 11.78
N TYR A 11 10.71 0.30 11.75
CA TYR A 11 11.56 -0.65 11.03
C TYR A 11 11.53 -0.39 9.51
N SER A 12 12.68 -0.61 8.88
CA SER A 12 12.87 -0.47 7.44
C SER A 12 12.10 -1.54 6.67
N ASP A 13 11.50 -1.12 5.56
CA ASP A 13 10.79 -1.91 4.54
C ASP A 13 11.64 -2.04 3.25
N PHE A 14 12.97 -1.93 3.41
CA PHE A 14 13.98 -2.02 2.37
C PHE A 14 15.25 -2.66 2.95
N VAL A 15 16.10 -3.20 2.09
CA VAL A 15 17.42 -3.73 2.48
C VAL A 15 18.40 -2.57 2.61
N ALA A 16 18.92 -2.34 3.82
CA ALA A 16 19.91 -1.28 4.02
C ALA A 16 21.30 -1.74 3.57
N ASN A 17 22.09 -0.80 3.02
CA ASN A 17 23.50 -1.00 2.62
C ASN A 17 23.73 -2.10 1.57
N ASP A 18 22.77 -2.28 0.67
CA ASP A 18 22.89 -3.14 -0.51
C ASP A 18 23.47 -2.41 -1.73
N GLU A 19 23.77 -1.11 -1.60
CA GLU A 19 24.51 -0.33 -2.59
C GLU A 19 26.02 -0.62 -2.52
N ASN A 20 26.61 -0.98 -3.67
CA ASN A 20 28.06 -1.05 -3.88
C ASN A 20 28.88 -1.85 -2.84
N ASN A 21 28.28 -2.86 -2.20
CA ASN A 21 29.02 -3.73 -1.32
C ASN A 21 29.91 -4.65 -2.18
N ILE A 22 31.19 -4.28 -2.34
CA ILE A 22 32.19 -4.99 -3.17
C ILE A 22 32.24 -6.49 -2.83
N ASN A 23 31.89 -6.84 -1.58
CA ASN A 23 31.85 -8.23 -1.09
C ASN A 23 30.60 -9.02 -1.53
N LEU A 24 29.57 -8.37 -2.06
CA LEU A 24 28.31 -9.00 -2.50
C LEU A 24 28.20 -9.12 -4.04
N THR A 25 29.10 -8.48 -4.78
CA THR A 25 29.09 -8.47 -6.26
C THR A 25 29.22 -9.87 -6.87
N HIS A 26 29.82 -10.82 -6.16
CA HIS A 26 29.93 -12.23 -6.59
C HIS A 26 28.73 -13.11 -6.19
N ILE A 27 27.82 -12.61 -5.35
CA ILE A 27 26.70 -13.37 -4.78
C ILE A 27 25.36 -12.90 -5.35
N LEU A 28 25.26 -11.60 -5.69
CA LEU A 28 24.05 -11.01 -6.24
C LEU A 28 23.99 -11.19 -7.77
N PRO A 29 22.80 -11.41 -8.35
CA PRO A 29 22.62 -11.44 -9.79
C PRO A 29 23.03 -10.11 -10.45
N ASP A 30 23.51 -10.16 -11.69
CA ASP A 30 23.90 -8.96 -12.46
C ASP A 30 22.76 -7.94 -12.63
N ASN A 31 21.51 -8.39 -12.57
CA ASN A 31 20.31 -7.56 -12.67
C ASN A 31 19.76 -7.11 -11.30
N TYR A 32 20.50 -7.32 -10.21
CA TYR A 32 20.12 -6.83 -8.88
C TYR A 32 20.08 -5.30 -8.89
N LYS A 33 18.97 -4.75 -8.38
CA LYS A 33 18.78 -3.31 -8.23
C LYS A 33 18.75 -3.00 -6.74
N SER A 34 19.75 -2.24 -6.28
CA SER A 34 19.81 -1.78 -4.90
C SER A 34 18.62 -0.89 -4.56
N ASP A 35 18.18 -0.97 -3.30
CA ASP A 35 17.03 -0.23 -2.79
C ASP A 35 17.37 1.25 -2.58
N PHE A 36 16.43 2.15 -2.92
CA PHE A 36 16.47 3.54 -2.52
C PHE A 36 16.11 3.68 -1.04
N GLN A 37 17.12 3.99 -0.22
CA GLN A 37 17.02 4.06 1.24
C GLN A 37 16.33 5.35 1.74
N LEU A 38 15.03 5.47 1.47
CA LEU A 38 14.21 6.53 2.05
C LEU A 38 13.69 6.09 3.42
N THR A 39 14.05 6.77 4.49
CA THR A 39 13.56 6.42 5.84
C THR A 39 12.15 6.98 6.09
N ARG A 40 11.39 6.32 6.97
CA ARG A 40 10.07 6.77 7.42
C ARG A 40 10.04 7.03 8.91
N LYS A 41 9.10 7.85 9.35
CA LYS A 41 8.76 8.03 10.78
C LYS A 41 7.43 7.36 11.11
N SER A 42 7.22 7.07 12.39
CA SER A 42 5.98 6.55 12.94
C SER A 42 5.87 7.01 14.38
N GLN A 43 4.72 7.51 14.81
CA GLN A 43 4.42 7.76 16.21
C GLN A 43 4.18 6.45 16.96
N ASP A 44 3.68 5.42 16.27
CA ASP A 44 3.61 4.07 16.81
C ASP A 44 5.00 3.43 16.81
N LYS A 45 5.49 3.07 18.00
CA LYS A 45 6.82 2.46 18.21
C LYS A 45 6.77 0.95 18.44
N ILE A 46 5.57 0.37 18.43
CA ILE A 46 5.38 -1.05 18.72
C ILE A 46 5.47 -1.85 17.41
N ILE A 47 6.03 -3.05 17.50
CA ILE A 47 6.01 -4.05 16.45
C ILE A 47 5.19 -5.27 16.91
N ASN A 48 4.35 -5.82 16.04
CA ASN A 48 3.62 -7.06 16.27
C ASN A 48 4.00 -8.13 15.21
N PRO A 49 3.58 -9.40 15.38
CA PRO A 49 3.88 -10.46 14.42
C PRO A 49 3.45 -10.12 12.99
N GLN A 50 2.23 -9.62 12.82
CA GLN A 50 1.69 -9.18 11.52
C GLN A 50 2.50 -8.03 10.90
N GLY A 51 3.15 -7.22 11.75
CA GLY A 51 4.09 -6.18 11.33
C GLY A 51 5.38 -6.74 10.77
N ARG A 52 5.90 -7.84 11.34
CA ARG A 52 7.07 -8.53 10.76
C ARG A 52 6.72 -9.13 9.41
N ASP A 53 5.58 -9.82 9.31
CA ASP A 53 5.12 -10.41 8.06
C ASP A 53 4.91 -9.33 6.98
N LEU A 54 4.37 -8.16 7.35
CA LEU A 54 4.20 -7.04 6.43
C LEU A 54 5.55 -6.46 5.98
N LEU A 55 6.54 -6.35 6.87
CA LEU A 55 7.88 -5.89 6.51
C LEU A 55 8.57 -6.89 5.59
N ASP A 56 8.47 -8.19 5.86
CA ASP A 56 9.03 -9.24 5.02
C ASP A 56 8.40 -9.22 3.61
N LEU A 57 7.07 -9.02 3.53
CA LEU A 57 6.39 -8.79 2.26
C LEU A 57 6.92 -7.55 1.55
N CYS A 58 7.12 -6.44 2.26
CA CYS A 58 7.59 -5.20 1.64
C CYS A 58 9.02 -5.34 1.11
N VAL A 59 9.92 -5.94 1.87
CA VAL A 59 11.30 -6.17 1.46
C VAL A 59 11.36 -7.15 0.27
N SER A 60 10.66 -8.28 0.36
CA SER A 60 10.70 -9.32 -0.69
C SER A 60 10.08 -8.88 -2.02
N ALA A 61 9.05 -8.04 -1.98
CA ALA A 61 8.34 -7.56 -3.17
C ALA A 61 8.74 -6.14 -3.60
N GLN A 62 9.80 -5.56 -3.03
CA GLN A 62 10.25 -4.19 -3.29
C GLN A 62 9.13 -3.14 -3.15
N LEU A 63 8.31 -3.32 -2.11
CA LEU A 63 7.25 -2.40 -1.74
C LEU A 63 7.71 -1.45 -0.63
N ARG A 64 7.09 -0.28 -0.58
CA ARG A 64 7.45 0.83 0.30
C ARG A 64 6.20 1.41 0.94
N ILE A 65 6.23 1.52 2.26
CA ILE A 65 5.17 2.09 3.09
C ILE A 65 5.24 3.62 3.02
N LEU A 66 4.18 4.28 2.57
CA LEU A 66 4.13 5.74 2.41
C LEU A 66 4.01 6.50 3.74
N ASN A 67 3.35 5.89 4.74
CA ASN A 67 3.16 6.50 6.06
C ASN A 67 4.50 6.92 6.65
N GLY A 68 4.59 8.18 7.08
CA GLY A 68 5.83 8.71 7.63
C GLY A 68 6.91 9.16 6.65
N ARG A 69 6.68 9.08 5.32
CA ARG A 69 7.70 9.42 4.30
C ARG A 69 7.46 10.74 3.59
N PHE A 70 6.20 11.04 3.29
CA PHE A 70 5.86 12.15 2.40
C PHE A 70 5.33 13.36 3.17
N ILE A 71 5.40 14.52 2.50
CA ILE A 71 4.78 15.75 2.95
C ILE A 71 3.30 15.47 3.26
N GLY A 72 2.84 15.97 4.42
CA GLY A 72 1.52 15.69 4.97
C GLY A 72 1.55 14.71 6.15
N ASP A 73 2.57 13.86 6.26
CA ASP A 73 2.68 12.85 7.32
C ASP A 73 4.11 12.60 7.79
N LEU A 74 5.01 13.60 7.74
CA LEU A 74 6.43 13.42 8.08
C LEU A 74 6.71 12.97 9.52
N LEU A 75 5.71 13.05 10.42
CA LEU A 75 5.81 12.55 11.79
C LEU A 75 5.31 11.10 11.93
N GLY A 76 4.62 10.57 10.91
CA GLY A 76 4.02 9.23 10.89
C GLY A 76 2.87 9.11 11.87
N ASN A 77 1.77 9.82 11.61
CA ASN A 77 0.65 9.94 12.54
C ASN A 77 -0.09 8.62 12.76
N MET A 78 -0.67 8.46 13.95
CA MET A 78 -1.54 7.32 14.28
C MET A 78 -2.73 7.23 13.32
N THR A 79 -3.04 6.01 12.88
CA THR A 79 -4.19 5.75 11.98
C THR A 79 -5.38 5.18 12.72
N PHE A 80 -5.21 4.72 13.95
CA PHE A 80 -6.26 4.10 14.75
C PHE A 80 -6.23 4.61 16.19
N PHE A 81 -7.43 4.85 16.74
CA PHE A 81 -7.65 5.33 18.10
C PHE A 81 -8.81 4.59 18.76
N SER A 82 -8.52 3.89 19.85
CA SER A 82 -9.52 3.22 20.69
C SER A 82 -9.36 3.59 22.16
N MET A 83 -10.32 3.19 22.99
CA MET A 83 -10.23 3.30 24.45
C MET A 83 -9.04 2.52 25.03
N LYS A 84 -8.50 1.52 24.31
CA LYS A 84 -7.37 0.70 24.74
C LYS A 84 -6.02 1.22 24.26
N GLY A 85 -6.01 2.28 23.45
CA GLY A 85 -4.80 2.89 22.92
C GLY A 85 -4.90 3.22 21.43
N CYS A 86 -3.78 3.62 20.87
CA CYS A 86 -3.64 4.03 19.47
C CYS A 86 -2.52 3.26 18.77
N SER A 87 -2.62 3.18 17.45
CA SER A 87 -1.65 2.47 16.61
C SER A 87 -1.63 3.02 15.18
N VAL A 88 -0.57 2.68 14.45
CA VAL A 88 -0.54 2.75 13.00
C VAL A 88 -0.80 1.33 12.49
N VAL A 89 -1.94 1.13 11.83
CA VAL A 89 -2.39 -0.17 11.29
C VAL A 89 -2.90 -0.07 9.85
N ASP A 90 -3.21 1.15 9.40
CA ASP A 90 -3.65 1.45 8.05
C ASP A 90 -2.46 1.99 7.24
N TYR A 91 -2.12 1.30 6.16
CA TYR A 91 -0.96 1.67 5.34
C TYR A 91 -1.33 1.94 3.90
N ALA A 92 -0.71 2.96 3.33
CA ALA A 92 -0.54 3.06 1.88
C ALA A 92 0.81 2.49 1.52
N ILE A 93 0.83 1.56 0.57
CA ILE A 93 2.01 0.81 0.16
C ILE A 93 2.07 0.86 -1.37
N THR A 94 3.26 1.10 -1.91
CA THR A 94 3.51 1.20 -3.35
C THR A 94 4.78 0.46 -3.73
N SER A 95 4.95 0.12 -5.00
CA SER A 95 6.27 -0.32 -5.50
C SER A 95 7.28 0.81 -5.41
N GLU A 96 8.56 0.47 -5.25
CA GLU A 96 9.63 1.46 -5.29
C GLU A 96 9.60 2.35 -6.54
N SER A 97 9.31 1.77 -7.72
CA SER A 97 9.23 2.51 -8.98
C SER A 97 8.19 3.64 -8.96
N LEU A 98 7.08 3.43 -8.28
CA LEU A 98 5.98 4.38 -8.17
C LEU A 98 6.19 5.44 -7.08
N LEU A 99 7.19 5.31 -6.20
CA LEU A 99 7.48 6.32 -5.18
C LEU A 99 7.72 7.71 -5.78
N SER A 100 8.37 7.77 -6.95
CA SER A 100 8.63 9.01 -7.70
C SER A 100 7.36 9.74 -8.15
N SER A 101 6.24 9.01 -8.22
CA SER A 101 4.93 9.53 -8.61
C SER A 101 4.07 9.91 -7.40
N VAL A 102 4.53 9.71 -6.17
CA VAL A 102 3.79 10.10 -4.97
C VAL A 102 4.12 11.56 -4.64
N ASN A 103 3.13 12.44 -4.73
CA ASN A 103 3.32 13.87 -4.43
C ASN A 103 3.06 14.18 -2.96
N TYR A 104 2.13 13.46 -2.34
CA TYR A 104 1.59 13.80 -1.03
C TYR A 104 0.97 12.57 -0.36
N PHE A 105 1.13 12.48 0.97
CA PHE A 105 0.44 11.49 1.78
C PHE A 105 0.06 12.12 3.13
N ILE A 106 -1.17 11.91 3.58
CA ILE A 106 -1.65 12.40 4.87
C ILE A 106 -2.53 11.37 5.57
N VAL A 107 -2.35 11.26 6.87
CA VAL A 107 -3.36 10.71 7.79
C VAL A 107 -4.22 11.87 8.27
N LYS A 108 -5.52 11.84 7.95
CA LYS A 108 -6.46 12.88 8.38
C LYS A 108 -6.65 12.84 9.90
N THR A 109 -7.11 13.95 10.45
CA THR A 109 -7.42 14.03 11.88
C THR A 109 -8.56 13.09 12.27
N PRO A 110 -8.59 12.61 13.51
CA PRO A 110 -9.70 11.81 14.03
C PRO A 110 -11.07 12.44 13.80
N SER A 111 -12.05 11.58 13.50
CA SER A 111 -13.44 11.97 13.31
C SER A 111 -14.35 11.13 14.21
N TYR A 112 -15.57 11.60 14.47
CA TYR A 112 -16.54 10.84 15.27
C TYR A 112 -17.17 9.65 14.52
N PHE A 113 -16.84 9.47 13.25
CA PHE A 113 -17.47 8.45 12.39
C PHE A 113 -16.77 7.09 12.46
N SER A 114 -15.52 7.04 12.94
CA SER A 114 -14.71 5.83 12.98
C SER A 114 -13.58 5.97 13.98
N ASP A 115 -13.13 4.85 14.55
CA ASP A 115 -11.86 4.72 15.29
C ASP A 115 -10.64 4.68 14.36
N HIS A 116 -10.84 4.51 13.05
CA HIS A 116 -9.82 4.67 12.02
C HIS A 116 -9.83 6.06 11.38
N ASN A 117 -8.63 6.61 11.20
CA ASN A 117 -8.37 7.84 10.48
C ASN A 117 -8.23 7.56 8.99
N GLN A 118 -8.84 8.43 8.17
CA GLN A 118 -8.69 8.36 6.73
C GLN A 118 -7.23 8.60 6.32
N ILE A 119 -6.68 7.70 5.51
CA ILE A 119 -5.41 7.91 4.81
C ILE A 119 -5.66 8.38 3.38
N VAL A 120 -4.90 9.37 2.92
CA VAL A 120 -5.06 9.97 1.59
C VAL A 120 -3.69 10.08 0.92
N THR A 121 -3.60 9.61 -0.33
CA THR A 121 -2.39 9.75 -1.16
C THR A 121 -2.73 10.49 -2.45
N HIS A 122 -1.85 11.39 -2.89
CA HIS A 122 -1.96 12.01 -4.21
C HIS A 122 -0.85 11.47 -5.10
N LEU A 123 -1.25 10.89 -6.23
CA LEU A 123 -0.35 10.37 -7.24
C LEU A 123 -0.31 11.33 -8.43
N LYS A 124 0.89 11.60 -8.93
CA LYS A 124 1.10 12.19 -10.24
C LYS A 124 0.93 11.09 -11.28
N CYS A 125 0.04 11.30 -12.23
CA CYS A 125 -0.14 10.41 -13.37
C CYS A 125 0.13 11.18 -14.65
N ASP A 126 1.24 10.86 -15.31
CA ASP A 126 1.58 11.45 -16.62
C ASP A 126 0.86 10.65 -17.74
N GLY A 127 -0.47 10.68 -17.71
CA GLY A 127 -1.30 10.06 -18.74
C GLY A 127 -1.61 11.05 -19.87
N LYS A 128 -1.30 10.68 -21.12
CA LYS A 128 -2.02 11.28 -22.26
C LYS A 128 -3.46 10.83 -22.15
N LEU A 129 -4.38 11.75 -21.87
CA LEU A 129 -5.82 11.43 -21.90
C LEU A 129 -6.14 10.80 -23.26
N PRO A 130 -6.78 9.62 -23.31
CA PRO A 130 -7.28 9.11 -24.58
C PRO A 130 -8.24 10.14 -25.16
N ASN A 131 -8.14 10.38 -26.47
CA ASN A 131 -8.95 11.36 -27.18
C ASN A 131 -10.44 11.10 -26.88
N ILE A 132 -11.10 12.08 -26.25
CA ILE A 132 -12.41 11.95 -25.58
C ILE A 132 -13.55 11.62 -26.55
N ASN A 133 -13.29 11.63 -27.86
CA ASN A 133 -14.27 11.38 -28.91
C ASN A 133 -14.90 9.96 -28.91
N ASN A 134 -14.45 9.03 -28.05
CA ASN A 134 -15.00 7.67 -27.94
C ASN A 134 -15.59 7.27 -26.56
N ILE A 135 -15.76 8.19 -25.60
CA ILE A 135 -16.16 7.83 -24.20
C ILE A 135 -17.60 8.25 -23.84
N ASN A 136 -18.49 8.40 -24.83
CA ASN A 136 -19.93 8.50 -24.57
C ASN A 136 -20.63 7.13 -24.49
N LYS A 137 -19.92 6.08 -24.06
CA LYS A 137 -20.62 4.95 -23.44
C LYS A 137 -20.79 5.27 -21.97
N LYS A 138 -21.91 5.91 -21.64
CA LYS A 138 -22.46 5.96 -20.30
C LYS A 138 -22.49 4.53 -19.77
N ILE A 139 -21.58 4.19 -18.86
CA ILE A 139 -21.62 2.91 -18.17
C ILE A 139 -22.73 3.08 -17.12
N ASP A 140 -23.97 2.77 -17.52
CA ASP A 140 -25.11 2.64 -16.61
C ASP A 140 -24.96 1.35 -15.79
N PHE A 141 -23.88 1.22 -15.02
CA PHE A 141 -23.67 0.07 -14.15
C PHE A 141 -23.76 0.51 -12.69
N GLU A 142 -24.99 0.72 -12.25
CA GLU A 142 -25.33 0.82 -10.84
C GLU A 142 -25.54 -0.61 -10.31
N PHE A 143 -24.46 -1.26 -9.88
CA PHE A 143 -24.58 -2.59 -9.29
C PHE A 143 -25.10 -2.46 -7.86
N LYS A 144 -26.36 -2.87 -7.65
CA LYS A 144 -26.98 -2.95 -6.32
C LYS A 144 -26.93 -4.38 -5.82
N TRP A 145 -26.39 -4.58 -4.62
CA TRP A 145 -26.38 -5.89 -3.97
C TRP A 145 -27.82 -6.35 -3.69
N THR A 146 -28.14 -7.57 -4.09
CA THR A 146 -29.42 -8.24 -3.88
C THR A 146 -29.21 -9.59 -3.20
N ASN A 147 -30.27 -10.24 -2.77
CA ASN A 147 -30.20 -11.55 -2.11
C ASN A 147 -29.58 -12.65 -3.01
N THR A 148 -29.56 -12.46 -4.33
CA THR A 148 -28.96 -13.39 -5.30
C THR A 148 -27.56 -12.99 -5.75
N SER A 149 -27.07 -11.79 -5.38
CA SER A 149 -25.76 -11.28 -5.82
C SER A 149 -24.61 -12.16 -5.38
N LYS A 150 -24.70 -12.80 -4.20
CA LYS A 150 -23.70 -13.75 -3.71
C LYS A 150 -23.56 -14.96 -4.65
N LEU A 151 -24.68 -15.58 -5.01
CA LEU A 151 -24.71 -16.76 -5.87
C LEU A 151 -24.18 -16.46 -7.28
N LEU A 152 -24.55 -15.30 -7.82
CA LEU A 152 -24.09 -14.85 -9.14
C LEU A 152 -22.57 -14.65 -9.17
N LEU A 153 -22.00 -14.06 -8.12
CA LEU A 153 -20.56 -13.87 -8.01
C LEU A 153 -19.82 -15.21 -7.87
N GLU A 154 -20.35 -16.12 -7.06
CA GLU A 154 -19.78 -17.47 -6.91
C GLU A 154 -19.79 -18.24 -8.24
N ASN A 155 -20.87 -18.13 -9.02
CA ASN A 155 -20.97 -18.76 -10.33
C ASN A 155 -19.99 -18.15 -11.35
N GLU A 156 -19.86 -16.82 -11.42
CA GLU A 156 -18.88 -16.18 -12.32
C GLU A 156 -17.44 -16.57 -11.98
N LEU A 157 -17.10 -16.61 -10.69
CA LEU A 157 -15.77 -17.00 -10.24
C LEU A 157 -15.49 -18.45 -10.63
N ASN A 158 -16.45 -19.34 -10.42
CA ASN A 158 -16.31 -20.75 -10.79
C ASN A 158 -16.19 -20.97 -12.31
N GLU A 159 -16.96 -20.24 -13.13
CA GLU A 159 -16.82 -20.32 -14.59
C GLU A 159 -15.43 -19.87 -15.05
N LYS A 160 -14.90 -18.77 -14.51
CA LYS A 160 -13.55 -18.31 -14.83
C LYS A 160 -12.46 -19.28 -14.39
N TYR A 161 -12.66 -19.99 -13.28
CA TYR A 161 -11.73 -21.02 -12.81
C TYR A 161 -11.69 -22.26 -13.72
N ILE A 162 -12.78 -22.58 -14.41
CA ILE A 162 -12.84 -23.70 -15.38
C ILE A 162 -12.01 -23.37 -16.62
N TYR A 163 -12.01 -22.12 -17.10
CA TYR A 163 -11.25 -21.71 -18.29
C TYR A 163 -9.74 -21.55 -18.05
N MET A 164 -9.26 -21.43 -16.82
CA MET A 164 -7.81 -21.36 -16.52
C MET A 164 -7.14 -22.73 -16.34
N LYS A 165 -7.88 -23.85 -16.40
CA LYS A 165 -7.34 -25.21 -16.22
C LYS A 165 -7.18 -26.00 -17.52
N ASN A 166 -7.39 -25.39 -18.69
CA ASN A 166 -7.15 -26.00 -20.01
C ASN A 166 -5.96 -25.33 -20.70
#